data_AF-A0A7T0Q988-F1
#
_entry.id   AF-A0A7T0Q988-F1
#
_cell.length_a   1.000
_cell.length_b   1.000
_cell.length_c   1.000
_cell.angle_alpha   90.00
_cell.angle_beta   90.00
_cell.angle_gamma   90.00
#
_symmetry.space_group_name_H-M   'P 1'
#
loop_
_entity.id
_entity.type
_entity.pdbx_description
1 polymer ?
#
loop_
_entity_poly.entity_id
_entity_poly.type
_entity_poly.pdbx_seq_one_letter_code
_entity_poly.pdbx_strand_id
1 'polypeptide(L)'
;MELQEAKEALDSLHPHKASAPLRLVIHQPGGIGGTPTVGVKAIHAGFDWDSNTILIYPEEQLTRLTPDEVAAITKSVSKGQSWHSYQQFKKYREQLAEATEEINRLRAELGRYQNNGRG
;
A
#
# COMPACT_ATOMS: atom_id res chain seq x y z
N MET A 1 -23.85 -17.21 9.31
CA MET A 1 -23.08 -18.00 10.28
C MET A 1 -22.64 -17.06 11.37
N GLU A 2 -23.18 -17.23 12.57
CA GLU A 2 -22.85 -16.40 13.73
C GLU A 2 -21.50 -16.82 14.32
N LEU A 3 -20.80 -15.91 15.02
CA LEU A 3 -19.50 -16.20 15.65
C LEU A 3 -19.55 -17.42 16.58
N GLN A 4 -20.69 -17.63 17.25
CA GLN A 4 -20.91 -18.77 18.13
C GLN A 4 -20.92 -20.10 17.36
N GLU A 5 -21.62 -20.15 16.23
CA GLU A 5 -21.67 -21.35 15.38
C GLU A 5 -20.27 -21.71 14.83
N ALA A 6 -19.48 -20.69 14.47
CA ALA A 6 -18.10 -20.89 14.02
C ALA A 6 -17.20 -21.46 15.13
N LYS A 7 -17.38 -21.01 16.38
CA LYS A 7 -16.67 -21.57 17.54
C LYS A 7 -17.05 -23.02 17.79
N GLU A 8 -18.35 -23.31 17.79
CA GLU A 8 -18.85 -24.67 17.99
C GLU A 8 -18.35 -25.64 16.91
N ALA A 9 -18.37 -25.21 15.65
CA ALA A 9 -17.80 -25.97 14.55
C ALA A 9 -16.30 -26.25 14.77
N LEU A 10 -15.52 -25.25 15.19
CA LEU A 10 -14.10 -25.42 15.44
C LEU A 10 -13.82 -26.34 16.65
N ASP A 11 -14.60 -26.20 17.72
CA ASP A 11 -14.50 -27.03 18.92
C ASP A 11 -14.81 -28.50 18.59
N SER A 12 -15.79 -28.74 17.70
CA SER A 12 -16.11 -30.09 17.22
C SER A 12 -14.97 -30.74 16.43
N LEU A 13 -14.19 -29.95 15.69
CA LEU A 13 -13.02 -30.42 14.94
C LEU A 13 -11.81 -30.69 15.86
N HIS A 14 -11.79 -30.07 17.04
CA HIS A 14 -10.71 -30.17 18.01
C HIS A 14 -11.21 -30.55 19.41
N PRO A 15 -11.89 -31.71 19.57
CA PRO A 15 -12.64 -32.06 20.78
C PRO A 15 -11.77 -32.25 22.04
N HIS A 16 -10.46 -32.45 21.85
CA HIS A 16 -9.50 -32.63 22.96
C HIS A 16 -8.84 -31.32 23.43
N LYS A 17 -9.15 -30.18 22.79
CA LYS A 17 -8.73 -28.87 23.27
C LYS A 17 -9.87 -28.22 24.05
N ALA A 18 -9.51 -27.53 25.14
CA ALA A 18 -10.45 -26.64 25.80
C ALA A 18 -10.94 -25.60 24.79
N SER A 19 -12.23 -25.27 24.84
CA SER A 19 -12.83 -24.24 23.98
C SER A 19 -12.00 -22.97 24.09
N ALA A 20 -11.41 -22.56 22.96
CA ALA A 20 -10.45 -21.48 22.88
C ALA A 20 -11.07 -20.30 22.12
N PRO A 21 -10.72 -19.06 22.47
CA PRO A 21 -11.20 -17.90 21.73
C PRO A 21 -10.69 -17.92 20.28
N LEU A 22 -11.58 -17.67 19.33
CA LEU A 22 -11.22 -17.47 17.93
C LEU A 22 -10.49 -16.14 17.77
N ARG A 23 -9.31 -16.17 17.15
CA ARG A 23 -8.44 -15.00 16.96
C ARG A 23 -7.94 -14.91 15.52
N LEU A 24 -7.78 -13.70 15.02
CA LEU A 24 -7.17 -13.42 13.73
C LEU A 24 -5.69 -13.12 13.91
N VAL A 25 -4.85 -13.83 13.17
CA VAL A 25 -3.41 -13.52 13.10
C VAL A 25 -3.22 -12.24 12.33
N ILE A 26 -2.41 -11.33 12.87
CA ILE A 26 -2.05 -10.08 12.20
C ILE A 26 -0.57 -10.08 11.88
N HIS A 27 -0.20 -9.34 10.83
CA HIS A 27 1.20 -9.13 10.52
C HIS A 27 1.74 -7.96 11.34
N GLN A 28 2.71 -8.23 12.22
CA GLN A 28 3.39 -7.20 13.02
C GLN A 28 4.91 -7.40 12.93
N PRO A 29 5.58 -6.79 11.93
CA PRO A 29 7.04 -6.84 11.80
C PRO A 29 7.73 -6.35 13.08
N GLY A 30 8.78 -7.05 13.51
CA GLY A 30 9.56 -6.69 14.70
C GLY A 30 8.85 -6.94 16.04
N GLY A 31 7.69 -7.62 16.03
CA GLY A 31 7.04 -8.06 17.26
C GLY A 31 7.88 -9.07 18.03
N ILE A 32 7.98 -8.88 19.35
CA ILE A 32 8.65 -9.80 20.27
C ILE A 32 7.57 -10.49 21.11
N GLY A 33 7.56 -11.83 21.16
CA GLY A 33 6.60 -12.61 21.93
C GLY A 33 5.80 -13.62 21.10
N GLY A 34 4.62 -14.00 21.59
CA GLY A 34 3.73 -14.94 20.92
C GLY A 34 3.17 -14.40 19.59
N THR A 35 2.47 -15.28 18.84
CA THR A 35 1.87 -14.91 17.56
C THR A 35 0.94 -13.70 17.71
N PRO A 36 1.22 -12.57 17.04
CA PRO A 36 0.40 -11.37 17.17
C PRO A 36 -0.99 -11.64 16.57
N THR A 37 -2.01 -11.37 17.38
CA THR A 37 -3.40 -11.69 17.05
C THR A 37 -4.37 -10.68 17.60
N VAL A 38 -5.50 -10.48 16.93
CA VAL A 38 -6.65 -9.72 17.42
C VAL A 38 -7.86 -10.63 17.63
N GLY A 39 -8.78 -10.25 18.51
CA GLY A 39 -10.03 -10.98 18.70
C GLY A 39 -10.98 -10.81 17.51
N VAL A 40 -11.88 -11.79 17.33
CA VAL A 40 -12.98 -11.70 16.37
C VAL A 40 -14.23 -11.23 17.10
N LYS A 41 -14.81 -10.10 16.64
CA LYS A 41 -16.05 -9.55 17.17
C LYS A 41 -17.27 -10.21 16.56
N ALA A 42 -17.27 -10.40 15.23
CA ALA A 42 -18.41 -10.96 14.51
C ALA A 42 -17.96 -11.67 13.22
N ILE A 43 -18.78 -12.62 12.78
CA ILE A 43 -18.64 -13.30 11.49
C ILE A 43 -20.00 -13.19 10.81
N HIS A 44 -20.00 -12.79 9.54
CA HIS A 44 -21.21 -12.69 8.74
C HIS A 44 -20.98 -13.29 7.36
N ALA A 45 -22.04 -13.81 6.75
CA ALA A 45 -22.02 -14.08 5.32
C ALA A 45 -22.17 -12.75 4.58
N GLY A 46 -21.40 -12.56 3.51
CA GLY A 46 -21.54 -11.38 2.65
C GLY A 46 -22.88 -11.36 1.91
N PHE A 47 -23.29 -10.17 1.49
CA PHE A 47 -24.57 -9.92 0.81
C PHE A 47 -24.36 -9.11 -0.47
N ASP A 48 -25.25 -9.28 -1.46
CA ASP A 48 -25.18 -8.61 -2.78
C ASP A 48 -23.82 -8.83 -3.47
N TRP A 49 -22.95 -7.81 -3.47
CA TRP A 49 -21.62 -7.85 -4.10
C TRP A 49 -20.67 -8.81 -3.38
N ASP A 50 -20.95 -9.13 -2.12
CA ASP A 50 -20.15 -10.01 -1.28
C ASP A 50 -20.75 -11.42 -1.14
N SER A 51 -21.74 -11.78 -1.98
CA SER A 51 -22.60 -12.98 -1.84
C SER A 51 -21.89 -14.35 -1.78
N ASN A 52 -20.58 -14.43 -2.04
CA ASN A 52 -19.79 -15.66 -1.86
C ASN A 52 -18.59 -15.47 -0.92
N THR A 53 -18.73 -14.57 0.05
CA THR A 53 -17.66 -14.25 1.00
C THR A 53 -18.12 -14.43 2.44
N ILE A 54 -17.15 -14.71 3.33
CA ILE A 54 -17.35 -14.65 4.78
C ILE A 54 -16.59 -13.42 5.26
N LEU A 55 -17.33 -12.52 5.90
CA LEU A 55 -16.81 -11.27 6.45
C LEU A 55 -16.51 -11.50 7.93
N ILE A 56 -15.24 -11.33 8.31
CA ILE A 56 -14.80 -11.42 9.69
C ILE A 56 -14.46 -10.02 10.20
N TYR A 57 -15.15 -9.60 11.24
CA TYR A 57 -14.99 -8.29 11.85
C TYR A 57 -14.10 -8.41 13.09
N PRO A 58 -12.91 -7.80 13.10
CA PRO A 58 -12.03 -7.82 14.27
C PRO A 58 -12.55 -6.92 15.39
N GLU A 59 -12.14 -7.19 16.63
CA GLU A 59 -12.42 -6.33 17.80
C GLU A 59 -11.67 -5.00 17.75
N GLU A 60 -10.50 -4.99 17.10
CA GLU A 60 -9.62 -3.82 16.93
C GLU A 60 -9.33 -3.58 15.44
N GLN A 61 -9.01 -2.33 15.07
CA GLN A 61 -8.50 -2.07 13.72
C GLN A 61 -7.18 -2.81 13.48
N LEU A 62 -7.09 -3.49 12.34
CA LEU A 62 -5.88 -4.21 11.93
C LEU A 62 -4.76 -3.26 11.54
N THR A 63 -5.11 -2.05 11.10
CA THR A 63 -4.15 -1.01 10.74
C THR A 63 -3.92 -0.11 11.95
N ARG A 64 -2.75 -0.26 12.58
CA ARG A 64 -2.30 0.63 13.65
C ARG A 64 -1.53 1.81 13.06
N LEU A 65 -2.18 2.61 12.20
CA LEU A 65 -1.57 3.85 11.73
C LEU A 65 -1.69 4.90 12.84
N THR A 66 -0.56 5.48 13.21
CA THR A 66 -0.54 6.68 14.04
C THR A 66 -1.17 7.84 13.27
N PRO A 67 -1.73 8.86 13.95
CA PRO A 67 -2.25 10.06 13.29
C PRO A 67 -1.23 10.72 12.34
N ASP A 68 0.06 10.66 12.69
CA ASP A 68 1.16 11.19 11.89
C ASP A 68 1.39 10.38 10.60
N GLU A 69 1.30 9.05 10.65
CA GLU A 69 1.38 8.20 9.46
C GLU A 69 0.18 8.40 8.54
N VAL A 70 -1.02 8.55 9.10
CA VAL A 70 -2.21 8.92 8.32
C VAL A 70 -2.00 10.27 7.64
N ALA A 71 -1.54 11.28 8.38
CA ALA A 71 -1.26 12.61 7.83
C ALA A 71 -0.19 12.56 6.72
N ALA A 72 0.86 11.75 6.88
CA ALA A 72 1.88 11.54 5.86
C ALA A 72 1.32 10.88 4.59
N ILE A 73 0.48 9.85 4.73
CA ILE A 73 -0.19 9.19 3.60
C ILE A 73 -1.14 10.16 2.89
N THR A 74 -1.99 10.88 3.63
CA THR A 74 -2.92 11.87 3.05
C THR A 74 -2.17 12.98 2.32
N LYS A 75 -1.08 13.49 2.90
CA LYS A 75 -0.22 14.49 2.26
C LYS A 75 0.45 13.94 1.00
N SER A 76 0.88 12.68 1.00
CA SER A 76 1.46 12.01 -0.16
C SER A 76 0.43 11.86 -1.29
N VAL A 77 -0.78 11.38 -0.98
CA VAL A 77 -1.87 11.21 -1.96
C VAL A 77 -2.32 12.55 -2.52
N SER A 78 -2.48 13.58 -1.68
CA SER A 78 -2.80 14.94 -2.11
C SER A 78 -1.77 15.51 -3.07
N LYS A 79 -0.47 15.28 -2.81
CA LYS A 79 0.61 15.67 -3.73
C LYS A 79 0.58 14.87 -5.03
N GLY A 80 0.27 13.58 -4.98
CA GLY A 80 0.20 12.71 -6.17
C GLY A 80 -0.99 12.99 -7.09
N GLN A 81 -2.11 13.49 -6.54
CA GLN A 81 -3.37 13.70 -7.28
C GLN A 81 -3.60 15.16 -7.74
N SER A 82 -2.74 16.12 -7.38
CA SER A 82 -3.01 17.52 -7.72
C SER A 82 -2.69 17.85 -9.18
N TRP A 83 -3.59 18.58 -9.85
CA TRP A 83 -3.38 19.19 -11.17
C TRP A 83 -2.07 19.98 -11.26
N HIS A 84 -1.67 20.64 -10.16
CA HIS A 84 -0.41 21.37 -10.08
C HIS A 84 0.82 20.47 -10.19
N SER A 85 0.78 19.25 -9.64
CA SER A 85 1.87 18.28 -9.79
C SER A 85 2.04 17.84 -11.25
N TYR A 86 0.92 17.64 -11.95
CA TYR A 86 0.93 17.36 -13.40
C TYR A 86 1.47 18.54 -14.22
N GLN A 87 1.05 19.78 -13.89
CA GLN A 87 1.56 20.98 -14.57
C GLN A 87 3.06 21.20 -14.35
N GLN A 88 3.55 21.01 -13.12
CA GLN A 88 4.98 21.11 -12.83
C GLN A 88 5.76 20.03 -13.57
N PHE A 89 5.27 18.79 -13.59
CA PHE A 89 5.88 17.70 -14.34
C PHE A 89 5.94 18.00 -15.85
N LYS A 90 4.86 18.56 -16.42
CA LYS A 90 4.83 19.01 -17.81
C LYS A 90 5.91 20.06 -18.08
N LYS A 91 6.02 21.08 -17.23
CA LYS A 91 7.04 22.13 -17.35
C LYS A 91 8.46 21.59 -17.27
N TYR A 92 8.73 20.68 -16.32
CA TYR A 92 10.05 20.05 -16.21
C TYR A 92 10.38 19.20 -17.43
N ARG A 93 9.41 18.50 -18.02
CA ARG A 93 9.60 17.75 -19.26
C ARG A 93 9.95 18.65 -20.45
N GLU A 94 9.30 19.81 -20.58
CA GLU A 94 9.60 20.78 -21.64
C GLU A 94 11.02 21.33 -21.48
N GLN A 95 11.41 21.75 -20.28
CA GLN A 95 12.77 22.23 -19.99
C GLN A 95 13.84 21.16 -20.23
N LEU A 96 13.54 19.89 -19.91
CA LEU A 96 14.44 18.77 -20.19
C LEU A 96 14.63 18.55 -21.70
N ALA A 97 13.58 18.69 -22.49
CA ALA A 97 13.66 18.57 -23.94
C ALA A 97 14.53 19.69 -24.54
N GLU A 98 14.29 20.95 -24.17
CA GLU A 98 15.08 22.10 -24.61
C GLU A 98 16.57 21.97 -24.23
N ALA A 99 16.84 21.61 -22.97
CA ALA A 99 18.22 21.43 -22.50
C ALA A 99 18.92 20.27 -23.24
N THR A 100 18.19 19.20 -23.58
CA THR A 100 18.73 18.06 -24.33
C THR A 100 19.06 18.45 -25.77
N GLU A 101 18.20 19.23 -26.43
CA GLU A 101 18.47 19.77 -27.77
C GLU A 101 19.70 20.66 -27.79
N GLU A 102 19.84 21.56 -26.81
CA GLU A 102 20.99 22.46 -26.73
C GLU A 102 22.29 21.69 -26.46
N ILE A 103 22.27 20.69 -25.58
CA ILE A 103 23.41 19.79 -25.37
C ILE A 103 23.80 19.09 -26.69
N ASN A 104 22.83 18.60 -27.45
CA ASN A 104 23.09 17.94 -28.73
C ASN A 104 23.66 18.91 -29.77
N ARG A 105 23.16 20.13 -29.82
CA ARG A 105 23.66 21.20 -30.70
C ARG A 105 25.12 21.54 -30.38
N LEU A 106 25.42 21.81 -29.12
CA LEU A 106 26.77 22.13 -28.65
C LEU A 106 27.75 20.98 -28.89
N ARG A 107 27.31 19.73 -28.69
CA ARG A 107 28.11 18.54 -29.03
C ARG A 107 28.42 18.45 -30.52
N ALA A 108 27.44 18.71 -31.38
CA ALA A 108 27.64 18.72 -32.83
C ALA A 108 28.56 19.87 -33.29
N GLU A 109 28.53 21.00 -32.61
CA GLU A 109 29.40 22.13 -32.89
C GLU A 109 30.86 21.85 -32.44
N LEU A 110 31.04 21.30 -31.23
CA LEU A 110 32.35 20.84 -30.75
C LEU A 110 32.97 19.80 -31.69
N GLY A 111 32.17 18.87 -32.21
CA GLY A 111 32.64 17.89 -33.20
C GLY A 111 33.15 18.54 -34.49
N ARG A 112 32.51 19.63 -34.94
CA ARG A 112 32.95 20.39 -36.12
C ARG A 112 34.26 21.14 -35.87
N TYR A 113 34.43 21.78 -34.72
CA TYR A 113 35.69 22.46 -34.36
C TYR A 113 36.86 21.47 -34.23
N GLN A 114 36.63 20.30 -33.62
CA GLN A 114 37.65 19.26 -33.48
C GLN A 114 38.08 18.63 -34.82
N ASN A 115 37.22 18.68 -35.84
CA ASN A 115 37.53 18.18 -37.18
C ASN A 115 38.25 19.23 -38.04
N ASN A 116 37.89 20.52 -37.91
CA ASN A 116 38.54 21.62 -38.64
C ASN A 116 39.93 22.00 -38.08
N GLY A 117 40.25 21.66 -36.83
CA GLY A 117 41.57 21.91 -36.22
C GLY A 117 42.64 20.85 -36.51
N ARG A 118 42.37 19.88 -37.40
CA ARG A 118 43.28 18.77 -37.76
C ARG A 118 43.82 18.83 -39.20
N GLY A 119 43.62 19.96 -39.91
CA GLY A 119 44.16 20.22 -41.25
C GLY A 119 45.48 20.96 -41.21
#